data_AF-A0A938L0V7-F1
#
_entry.id   AF-A0A938L0V7-F1
#
_cell.length_a   1.000
_cell.length_b   1.000
_cell.length_c   1.000
_cell.angle_alpha   90.00
_cell.angle_beta   90.00
_cell.angle_gamma   90.00
#
_symmetry.space_group_name_H-M   'P 1'
#
loop_
_entity.id
_entity.type
_entity.pdbx_description
1 polymer ?
#
loop_
_entity_poly.entity_id
_entity_poly.type
_entity_poly.pdbx_seq_one_letter_code
_entity_poly.pdbx_strand_id
1 'polypeptide(L)'
;MAMPLPARPAPAAPAGSTRAGTLRARLISAAIGIPIVFTAVILSWQSTAALAATAAVAVGWESARLTGARGIARWATIGLPLACVTAGIGFASGAQWLLSAALVGAAVLIAGSLGGLGARGVRIAVAGTLVALYFGALLAFAPATRGSESGGPAVLAFALLVSFSVDTSAYFGGRAFGRRKLAPSISPGKTWEGALMGLAAGSAAGAALAILLPLVAGDGRMNFGAATGAGLGLVIAAVAVAGDLLESWFKRKVGAKDASGLIPGHGGVMDRLDSLAPNLAVVYYAAAWLNG
;
A
#
# COMPACT_ATOMS: atom_id res chain seq x y z
N MET A 1 -49.51 -35.01 -3.04
CA MET A 1 -48.51 -34.90 -4.12
C MET A 1 -48.32 -33.42 -4.40
N ALA A 2 -47.29 -32.78 -3.83
CA ALA A 2 -47.10 -31.34 -3.91
C ALA A 2 -46.32 -30.95 -5.18
N MET A 3 -46.86 -30.04 -5.97
CA MET A 3 -46.23 -29.45 -7.17
C MET A 3 -44.94 -28.70 -6.80
N PRO A 4 -43.82 -28.89 -7.52
CA PRO A 4 -42.62 -28.07 -7.33
C PRO A 4 -42.85 -26.65 -7.87
N LEU A 5 -42.47 -25.65 -7.09
CA LEU A 5 -42.51 -24.23 -7.51
C LEU A 5 -41.51 -23.97 -8.65
N PRO A 6 -41.85 -23.09 -9.62
CA PRO A 6 -40.95 -22.75 -10.72
C PRO A 6 -39.68 -22.07 -10.22
N ALA A 7 -38.54 -22.46 -10.81
CA ALA A 7 -37.23 -21.91 -10.49
C ALA A 7 -37.19 -20.39 -10.78
N ARG A 8 -36.68 -19.60 -9.81
CA ARG A 8 -36.43 -18.17 -10.00
C ARG A 8 -35.44 -17.97 -11.17
N PRO A 9 -35.70 -17.03 -12.09
CA PRO A 9 -34.74 -16.69 -13.13
C PRO A 9 -33.43 -16.20 -12.50
N ALA A 10 -32.30 -16.65 -13.06
CA ALA A 10 -30.98 -16.25 -12.62
C ALA A 10 -30.84 -14.72 -12.71
N PRO A 11 -30.20 -14.06 -11.72
CA PRO A 11 -29.95 -12.62 -11.80
C PRO A 11 -29.10 -12.31 -13.04
N ALA A 12 -29.53 -11.32 -13.82
CA ALA A 12 -28.81 -10.86 -14.99
C ALA A 12 -27.37 -10.45 -14.61
N ALA A 13 -26.40 -10.91 -15.39
CA ALA A 13 -25.01 -10.49 -15.23
C ALA A 13 -24.91 -8.96 -15.37
N PRO A 14 -24.18 -8.26 -14.49
CA PRO A 14 -24.05 -6.82 -14.56
C PRO A 14 -23.41 -6.42 -15.91
N ALA A 15 -23.98 -5.40 -16.54
CA ALA A 15 -23.51 -4.86 -17.81
C ALA A 15 -22.00 -4.57 -17.73
N GLY A 16 -21.20 -5.35 -18.46
CA GLY A 16 -19.76 -5.22 -18.49
C GLY A 16 -19.35 -3.87 -19.07
N SER A 17 -18.63 -3.07 -18.29
CA SER A 17 -18.01 -1.82 -18.76
C SER A 17 -17.18 -2.08 -20.01
N THR A 18 -17.39 -1.31 -21.08
CA THR A 18 -16.60 -1.43 -22.30
C THR A 18 -15.11 -1.20 -22.00
N ARG A 19 -14.22 -1.91 -22.72
CA ARG A 19 -12.74 -1.81 -22.55
C ARG A 19 -12.22 -0.38 -22.70
N ALA A 20 -12.91 0.45 -23.50
CA ALA A 20 -12.61 1.87 -23.65
C ALA A 20 -13.03 2.69 -22.40
N GLY A 21 -14.19 2.39 -21.80
CA GLY A 21 -14.66 3.03 -20.57
C GLY A 21 -13.74 2.76 -19.38
N THR A 22 -13.19 1.55 -19.26
CA THR A 22 -12.24 1.20 -18.20
C THR A 22 -10.87 1.84 -18.38
N LEU A 23 -10.38 1.96 -19.62
CA LEU A 23 -9.13 2.67 -19.92
C LEU A 23 -9.24 4.16 -19.62
N ARG A 24 -10.34 4.82 -20.03
CA ARG A 24 -10.57 6.23 -19.75
C ARG A 24 -10.61 6.51 -18.24
N ALA A 25 -11.32 5.69 -17.47
CA ALA A 25 -11.38 5.81 -16.01
C ALA A 25 -9.97 5.71 -15.38
N ARG A 26 -9.14 4.78 -15.85
CA ARG A 26 -7.75 4.65 -15.39
C ARG A 26 -6.92 5.90 -15.70
N LEU A 27 -6.97 6.40 -16.92
CA LEU A 27 -6.18 7.58 -17.29
C LEU A 27 -6.59 8.81 -16.46
N ILE A 28 -7.89 9.02 -16.23
CA ILE A 28 -8.39 10.14 -15.43
C ILE A 28 -7.94 10.01 -13.97
N SER A 29 -8.12 8.84 -13.35
CA SER A 29 -7.72 8.63 -11.96
C SER A 29 -6.21 8.76 -11.76
N ALA A 30 -5.39 8.31 -12.71
CA ALA A 30 -3.94 8.51 -12.65
C ALA A 30 -3.55 9.99 -12.83
N ALA A 31 -4.19 10.68 -13.79
CA ALA A 31 -3.95 12.10 -14.07
C ALA A 31 -4.33 13.01 -12.89
N ILE A 32 -5.26 12.59 -12.03
CA ILE A 32 -5.64 13.33 -10.81
C ILE A 32 -4.80 12.86 -9.62
N GLY A 33 -4.66 11.54 -9.42
CA GLY A 33 -4.01 10.96 -8.26
C GLY A 33 -2.52 11.28 -8.18
N ILE A 34 -1.79 11.19 -9.30
CA ILE A 34 -0.35 11.45 -9.33
C ILE A 34 -0.03 12.90 -8.91
N PRO A 35 -0.65 13.95 -9.51
CA PRO A 35 -0.43 15.32 -9.07
C PRO A 35 -0.79 15.56 -7.60
N ILE A 36 -1.88 14.97 -7.08
CA ILE A 36 -2.25 15.11 -5.67
C ILE A 36 -1.15 14.55 -4.76
N VAL A 37 -0.65 13.35 -5.06
CA VAL A 37 0.40 12.68 -4.28
C VAL A 37 1.68 13.51 -4.30
N PHE A 38 2.17 13.89 -5.49
CA PHE A 38 3.41 14.68 -5.60
C PHE A 38 3.26 16.08 -4.98
N THR A 39 2.12 16.74 -5.14
CA THR A 39 1.87 18.05 -4.52
C THR A 39 1.90 17.94 -3.01
N ALA A 40 1.25 16.93 -2.41
CA ALA A 40 1.28 16.71 -0.96
C ALA A 40 2.70 16.39 -0.45
N VAL A 41 3.51 15.67 -1.23
CA VAL A 41 4.91 15.35 -0.88
C VAL A 41 5.79 16.60 -0.95
N ILE A 42 5.64 17.43 -1.99
CA ILE A 42 6.48 18.62 -2.19
C ILE A 42 6.12 19.71 -1.19
N LEU A 43 4.82 19.99 -1.01
CA LEU A 43 4.33 21.15 -0.28
C LEU A 43 4.80 21.17 1.18
N SER A 44 4.53 20.13 1.97
CA SER A 44 4.93 20.10 3.37
C SER A 44 4.81 18.72 4.01
N TRP A 45 5.40 18.55 5.19
CA TRP A 45 5.20 17.33 5.98
C TRP A 45 3.75 17.19 6.47
N GLN A 46 3.05 18.31 6.75
CA GLN A 46 1.64 18.28 7.17
C GLN A 46 0.72 17.83 6.04
N SER A 47 0.98 18.24 4.80
CA SER A 47 0.19 17.81 3.64
C SER A 47 0.45 16.34 3.30
N THR A 48 1.70 15.88 3.41
CA THR A 48 2.04 14.44 3.34
C THR A 48 1.33 13.65 4.43
N ALA A 49 1.27 14.17 5.65
CA ALA A 49 0.58 13.56 6.77
C ALA A 49 -0.94 13.48 6.56
N ALA A 50 -1.56 14.55 6.07
CA ALA A 50 -2.98 14.57 5.74
C ALA A 50 -3.33 13.54 4.65
N LEU A 51 -2.48 13.42 3.63
CA LEU A 51 -2.62 12.40 2.59
C LEU A 51 -2.49 10.97 3.17
N ALA A 52 -1.47 10.72 3.99
CA ALA A 52 -1.26 9.43 4.66
C ALA A 52 -2.42 9.07 5.59
N ALA A 53 -2.97 10.04 6.32
CA ALA A 53 -4.11 9.86 7.21
C ALA A 53 -5.39 9.53 6.43
N THR A 54 -5.62 10.23 5.32
CA THR A 54 -6.74 9.95 4.40
C THR A 54 -6.64 8.55 3.82
N ALA A 55 -5.45 8.15 3.41
CA ALA A 55 -5.17 6.81 2.91
C ALA A 55 -5.37 5.74 4.00
N ALA A 56 -4.92 5.99 5.22
CA ALA A 56 -5.10 5.08 6.36
C ALA A 56 -6.58 4.88 6.72
N VAL A 57 -7.40 5.94 6.68
CA VAL A 57 -8.85 5.85 6.86
C VAL A 57 -9.49 5.01 5.75
N ALA A 58 -9.09 5.23 4.49
CA ALA A 58 -9.61 4.47 3.36
C ALA A 58 -9.26 2.97 3.48
N VAL A 59 -8.01 2.63 3.74
CA VAL A 59 -7.58 1.23 3.95
C VAL A 59 -8.27 0.61 5.16
N GLY A 60 -8.45 1.37 6.24
CA GLY A 60 -9.16 0.92 7.42
C GLY A 60 -10.63 0.60 7.16
N TRP A 61 -11.28 1.41 6.32
CA TRP A 61 -12.64 1.16 5.85
C TRP A 61 -12.71 -0.07 4.93
N GLU A 62 -11.77 -0.22 3.99
CA GLU A 62 -11.68 -1.38 3.10
C GLU A 62 -11.45 -2.68 3.88
N SER A 63 -10.58 -2.64 4.89
CA SER A 63 -10.31 -3.77 5.77
C SER A 63 -11.54 -4.18 6.57
N ALA A 64 -12.29 -3.21 7.10
CA ALA A 64 -13.55 -3.47 7.79
C ALA A 64 -14.59 -4.11 6.86
N ARG A 65 -14.68 -3.61 5.63
CA ARG A 65 -15.58 -4.12 4.59
C ARG A 65 -15.23 -5.56 4.22
N LEU A 66 -13.95 -5.84 3.97
CA LEU A 66 -13.46 -7.17 3.56
C LEU A 66 -13.69 -8.23 4.65
N THR A 67 -13.57 -7.84 5.92
CA THR A 67 -13.69 -8.76 7.05
C THR A 67 -15.07 -8.80 7.66
N GLY A 68 -16.00 -7.96 7.18
CA GLY A 68 -17.33 -7.83 7.75
C GLY A 68 -17.31 -7.30 9.19
N ALA A 69 -16.25 -6.58 9.59
CA ALA A 69 -16.12 -6.02 10.92
C ALA A 69 -17.27 -5.03 11.20
N ARG A 70 -17.81 -5.08 12.42
CA ARG A 70 -18.93 -4.25 12.89
C ARG A 70 -18.64 -3.67 14.26
N GLY A 71 -19.40 -2.65 14.67
CA GLY A 71 -19.27 -2.02 15.98
C GLY A 71 -17.84 -1.56 16.26
N ILE A 72 -17.33 -1.87 17.45
CA ILE A 72 -15.98 -1.48 17.88
C ILE A 72 -14.88 -2.00 16.95
N ALA A 73 -15.04 -3.21 16.38
CA ALA A 73 -14.04 -3.78 15.48
C ALA A 73 -13.91 -2.98 14.18
N ARG A 74 -15.02 -2.45 13.64
CA ARG A 74 -15.00 -1.56 12.47
C ARG A 74 -14.30 -0.24 12.78
N TRP A 75 -14.52 0.31 13.97
CA TRP A 75 -13.84 1.53 14.37
C TRP A 75 -12.36 1.30 14.65
N ALA A 76 -11.98 0.13 15.17
CA ALA A 76 -10.58 -0.24 15.37
C ALA A 76 -9.81 -0.35 14.05
N THR A 77 -10.41 -0.90 12.98
CA THR A 77 -9.75 -0.95 11.67
C THR A 77 -9.50 0.44 11.08
N ILE A 78 -10.21 1.48 11.50
CA ILE A 78 -10.03 2.86 11.01
C ILE A 78 -9.17 3.69 11.98
N GLY A 79 -9.48 3.62 13.27
CA GLY A 79 -8.87 4.44 14.31
C GLY A 79 -7.41 4.07 14.58
N LEU A 80 -7.05 2.79 14.57
CA LEU A 80 -5.67 2.37 14.84
C LEU A 80 -4.70 2.78 13.73
N PRO A 81 -4.99 2.56 12.42
CA PRO A 81 -4.14 3.06 11.35
C PRO A 81 -3.99 4.58 11.37
N LEU A 82 -5.09 5.30 11.63
CA LEU A 82 -5.07 6.75 11.76
C LEU A 82 -4.19 7.19 12.94
N ALA A 83 -4.29 6.50 14.09
CA ALA A 83 -3.45 6.74 15.25
C ALA A 83 -1.96 6.49 14.95
N CYS A 84 -1.61 5.50 14.13
CA CYS A 84 -0.23 5.30 13.69
C CYS A 84 0.28 6.49 12.87
N VAL A 85 -0.51 6.97 11.91
CA VAL A 85 -0.13 8.14 11.10
C VAL A 85 0.00 9.38 11.99
N THR A 86 -0.94 9.63 12.90
CA THR A 86 -0.88 10.80 13.79
C THR A 86 0.21 10.71 14.85
N ALA A 87 0.58 9.51 15.30
CA ALA A 87 1.74 9.31 16.15
C ALA A 87 3.04 9.61 15.38
N GLY A 88 3.12 9.23 14.10
CA GLY A 88 4.28 9.52 13.23
C GLY A 88 4.48 11.00 12.90
N ILE A 89 3.42 11.82 13.02
CA ILE A 89 3.43 13.29 12.86
C ILE A 89 4.18 13.97 14.02
N GLY A 90 4.27 13.34 15.19
CA GLY A 90 4.60 14.02 16.44
C GLY A 90 6.07 14.08 16.84
N PHE A 91 6.95 13.12 16.49
CA PHE A 91 8.19 12.97 17.25
C PHE A 91 9.37 12.32 16.50
N ALA A 92 10.53 12.94 16.67
CA ALA A 92 11.82 12.59 16.07
C ALA A 92 12.75 11.80 17.03
N SER A 93 12.27 10.83 17.82
CA SER A 93 13.17 10.08 18.72
C SER A 93 12.78 8.61 18.98
N GLY A 94 13.79 7.72 18.99
CA GLY A 94 13.68 6.27 18.79
C GLY A 94 12.85 5.40 19.76
N ALA A 95 12.05 5.96 20.67
CA ALA A 95 11.25 5.20 21.65
C ALA A 95 9.74 5.06 21.32
N GLN A 96 9.26 5.65 20.22
CA GLN A 96 7.82 5.89 20.01
C GLN A 96 7.03 4.72 19.38
N TRP A 97 7.66 3.87 18.57
CA TRP A 97 7.01 2.70 17.96
C TRP A 97 6.56 1.66 18.99
N LEU A 98 7.23 1.58 20.15
CA LEU A 98 6.92 0.65 21.23
C LEU A 98 5.66 1.06 22.03
N LEU A 99 5.44 2.37 22.24
CA LEU A 99 4.23 2.88 22.91
C LEU A 99 2.99 2.78 22.00
N SER A 100 3.16 3.04 20.69
CA SER A 100 2.09 2.84 19.70
C SER A 100 1.73 1.36 19.54
N ALA A 101 2.72 0.46 19.50
CA ALA A 101 2.49 -0.99 19.50
C ALA A 101 1.84 -1.49 20.80
N ALA A 102 2.19 -0.94 21.97
CA ALA A 102 1.61 -1.30 23.27
C ALA A 102 0.15 -0.84 23.42
N LEU A 103 -0.19 0.37 22.98
CA LEU A 103 -1.57 0.88 22.99
C LEU A 103 -2.48 0.14 22.00
N VAL A 104 -1.94 -0.25 20.84
CA VAL A 104 -2.59 -1.12 19.85
C VAL A 104 -2.81 -2.53 20.40
N GLY A 105 -1.80 -3.12 21.04
CA GLY A 105 -1.90 -4.43 21.69
C GLY A 105 -2.96 -4.44 22.80
N ALA A 106 -3.00 -3.39 23.62
CA ALA A 106 -4.00 -3.21 24.68
C ALA A 106 -5.43 -3.05 24.12
N ALA A 107 -5.61 -2.27 23.05
CA ALA A 107 -6.91 -2.07 22.40
C ALA A 107 -7.45 -3.36 21.75
N VAL A 108 -6.57 -4.20 21.16
CA VAL A 108 -6.92 -5.51 20.60
C VAL A 108 -7.34 -6.50 21.70
N LEU A 109 -6.65 -6.50 22.85
CA LEU A 109 -6.98 -7.37 23.99
C LEU A 109 -8.29 -6.96 24.68
N ILE A 110 -8.59 -5.66 24.78
CA ILE A 110 -9.84 -5.12 25.35
C ILE A 110 -11.03 -5.34 24.40
N ALA A 111 -10.83 -5.22 23.08
CA ALA A 111 -11.87 -5.54 22.10
C ALA A 111 -12.16 -7.05 22.03
N GLY A 112 -11.15 -7.89 22.32
CA GLY A 112 -11.27 -9.34 22.41
C GLY A 112 -11.97 -9.85 23.67
N SER A 113 -12.03 -9.06 24.75
CA SER A 113 -12.57 -9.48 26.05
C SER A 113 -14.05 -9.12 26.28
N LEU A 114 -14.69 -8.33 25.41
CA LEU A 114 -16.03 -7.77 25.66
C LEU A 114 -17.14 -8.14 24.65
N GLY A 115 -16.96 -9.17 23.81
CA GLY A 115 -18.02 -9.51 22.85
C GLY A 115 -18.04 -10.96 22.41
N GLY A 116 -18.85 -11.78 23.09
CA GLY A 116 -19.13 -13.15 22.69
C GLY A 116 -19.62 -13.22 21.24
N LEU A 117 -18.78 -13.73 20.34
CA LEU A 117 -19.10 -14.12 18.97
C LEU A 117 -18.18 -15.28 18.57
N GLY A 118 -18.72 -16.27 17.84
CA GLY A 118 -18.04 -17.52 17.50
C GLY A 118 -16.63 -17.34 16.92
N ALA A 119 -15.74 -18.29 17.23
CA ALA A 119 -14.29 -18.24 17.03
C ALA A 119 -13.82 -17.81 15.61
N ARG A 120 -14.65 -17.98 14.57
CA ARG A 120 -14.33 -17.58 13.19
C ARG A 120 -14.51 -16.08 12.95
N GLY A 121 -15.56 -15.46 13.51
CA GLY A 121 -15.85 -14.03 13.31
C GLY A 121 -14.79 -13.13 13.97
N VAL A 122 -14.36 -13.49 15.18
CA VAL A 122 -13.29 -12.79 15.90
C VAL A 122 -11.97 -12.88 15.14
N ARG A 123 -11.60 -14.06 14.64
CA ARG A 123 -10.35 -14.25 13.88
C ARG A 123 -10.28 -13.38 12.61
N ILE A 124 -11.39 -13.28 11.87
CA ILE A 124 -11.44 -12.46 10.64
C ILE A 124 -11.42 -10.97 10.99
N ALA A 125 -12.14 -10.54 12.03
CA ALA A 125 -12.09 -9.16 12.50
C ALA A 125 -10.68 -8.75 12.97
N VAL A 126 -10.01 -9.60 13.75
CA VAL A 126 -8.61 -9.37 14.18
C VAL A 126 -7.68 -9.29 12.97
N ALA A 127 -7.81 -10.19 12.00
CA ALA A 127 -7.01 -10.15 10.77
C ALA A 127 -7.22 -8.83 10.00
N GLY A 128 -8.46 -8.34 9.91
CA GLY A 128 -8.77 -7.04 9.29
C GLY A 128 -8.12 -5.88 10.02
N THR A 129 -8.15 -5.89 11.35
CA THR A 129 -7.48 -4.89 12.17
C THR A 129 -5.96 -4.92 11.99
N LEU A 130 -5.35 -6.10 11.98
CA LEU A 130 -3.91 -6.25 11.79
C LEU A 130 -3.44 -5.80 10.41
N VAL A 131 -4.21 -6.09 9.35
CA VAL A 131 -3.89 -5.61 8.00
C VAL A 131 -4.04 -4.10 7.90
N ALA A 132 -5.12 -3.55 8.43
CA ALA A 132 -5.30 -2.09 8.46
C ALA A 132 -4.15 -1.41 9.21
N LEU A 133 -3.77 -1.97 10.36
CA LEU A 133 -2.66 -1.49 11.17
C LEU A 133 -1.33 -1.58 10.42
N TYR A 134 -1.07 -2.69 9.72
CA TYR A 134 0.12 -2.85 8.89
C TYR A 134 0.26 -1.71 7.88
N PHE A 135 -0.81 -1.39 7.15
CA PHE A 135 -0.81 -0.26 6.23
C PHE A 135 -0.68 1.08 6.94
N GLY A 136 -1.39 1.30 8.04
CA GLY A 136 -1.30 2.55 8.82
C GLY A 136 0.09 2.84 9.37
N ALA A 137 0.75 1.81 9.92
CA ALA A 137 2.12 1.90 10.41
C ALA A 137 3.11 2.20 9.28
N LEU A 138 2.93 1.55 8.12
CA LEU A 138 3.76 1.81 6.95
C LEU A 138 3.55 3.21 6.36
N LEU A 139 2.30 3.69 6.30
CA LEU A 139 1.96 5.03 5.84
C LEU A 139 2.51 6.13 6.75
N ALA A 140 2.69 5.86 8.04
CA ALA A 140 3.28 6.81 8.99
C ALA A 140 4.75 7.17 8.64
N PHE A 141 5.47 6.30 7.92
CA PHE A 141 6.82 6.60 7.46
C PHE A 141 6.87 7.70 6.39
N ALA A 142 5.78 7.97 5.66
CA ALA A 142 5.76 9.07 4.69
C ALA A 142 5.94 10.45 5.35
N PRO A 143 5.06 10.91 6.27
CA PRO A 143 5.26 12.17 6.94
C PRO A 143 6.52 12.19 7.82
N ALA A 144 6.90 11.06 8.43
CA ALA A 144 8.15 10.97 9.20
C ALA A 144 9.39 11.20 8.32
N THR A 145 9.45 10.58 7.13
CA THR A 145 10.52 10.84 6.15
C THR A 145 10.49 12.30 5.72
N ARG A 146 9.31 12.85 5.41
CA ARG A 146 9.18 14.24 4.94
C ARG A 146 9.59 15.28 5.98
N GLY A 147 9.36 15.00 7.27
CA GLY A 147 9.63 15.88 8.39
C GLY A 147 11.00 15.69 9.05
N SER A 148 11.71 14.59 8.75
CA SER A 148 13.04 14.32 9.30
C SER A 148 14.14 15.17 8.63
N GLU A 149 15.25 15.35 9.34
CA GLU A 149 16.45 16.01 8.82
C GLU A 149 17.15 15.16 7.76
N SER A 150 17.19 13.84 7.98
CA SER A 150 17.79 12.86 7.08
C SER A 150 16.92 12.51 5.87
N GLY A 151 15.60 12.61 5.97
CA GLY A 151 14.64 12.36 4.87
C GLY A 151 14.25 13.62 4.11
N GLY A 152 13.22 13.60 3.27
CA GLY A 152 12.77 14.80 2.57
C GLY A 152 11.83 14.51 1.41
N PRO A 153 11.37 15.55 0.68
CA PRO A 153 10.53 15.36 -0.49
C PRO A 153 11.25 14.57 -1.58
N ALA A 154 12.56 14.76 -1.77
CA ALA A 154 13.36 14.03 -2.76
C ALA A 154 13.45 12.52 -2.45
N VAL A 155 13.58 12.15 -1.18
CA VAL A 155 13.61 10.73 -0.74
C VAL A 155 12.26 10.05 -0.98
N LEU A 156 11.15 10.74 -0.70
CA LEU A 156 9.83 10.21 -1.01
C LEU A 156 9.56 10.13 -2.51
N ALA A 157 9.99 11.14 -3.27
CA ALA A 157 9.92 11.11 -4.73
C ALA A 157 10.72 9.93 -5.32
N PHE A 158 11.90 9.64 -4.75
CA PHE A 158 12.68 8.45 -5.10
C PHE A 158 11.87 7.16 -4.90
N ALA A 159 11.27 6.96 -3.72
CA ALA A 159 10.43 5.78 -3.45
C ALA A 159 9.28 5.63 -4.45
N LEU A 160 8.56 6.72 -4.72
CA LEU A 160 7.42 6.75 -5.62
C LEU A 160 7.83 6.41 -7.05
N LEU A 161 8.84 7.10 -7.58
CA LEU A 161 9.28 6.95 -8.97
C LEU A 161 9.91 5.58 -9.23
N VAL A 162 10.70 5.06 -8.28
CA VAL A 162 11.22 3.69 -8.38
C VAL A 162 10.07 2.69 -8.35
N SER A 163 9.14 2.79 -7.39
CA SER A 163 8.00 1.87 -7.30
C SER A 163 7.15 1.88 -8.57
N PHE A 164 6.88 3.05 -9.15
CA PHE A 164 6.15 3.17 -10.41
C PHE A 164 6.90 2.55 -11.59
N SER A 165 8.24 2.68 -11.61
CA SER A 165 9.09 2.05 -12.62
C SER A 165 9.05 0.52 -12.51
N VAL A 166 9.06 -0.01 -11.28
CA VAL A 166 8.95 -1.44 -10.99
C VAL A 166 7.60 -1.98 -11.47
N ASP A 167 6.49 -1.35 -11.05
CA ASP A 167 5.14 -1.83 -11.39
C ASP A 167 4.89 -1.79 -12.91
N THR A 168 5.33 -0.71 -13.56
CA THR A 168 5.22 -0.54 -15.01
C THR A 168 6.01 -1.62 -15.74
N SER A 169 7.27 -1.82 -15.36
CA SER A 169 8.17 -2.78 -16.01
C SER A 169 7.76 -4.22 -15.73
N ALA A 170 7.28 -4.53 -14.53
CA ALA A 170 6.77 -5.85 -14.19
C ALA A 170 5.49 -6.18 -14.96
N TYR A 171 4.60 -5.20 -15.13
CA TYR A 171 3.38 -5.36 -15.93
C TYR A 171 3.69 -5.63 -17.41
N PHE A 172 4.47 -4.76 -18.05
CA PHE A 172 4.79 -4.91 -19.47
C PHE A 172 5.70 -6.10 -19.73
N GLY A 173 6.70 -6.31 -18.87
CA GLY A 173 7.60 -7.46 -18.95
C GLY A 173 6.89 -8.79 -18.76
N GLY A 174 6.00 -8.86 -17.75
CA GLY A 174 5.18 -10.04 -17.53
C GLY A 174 4.20 -10.31 -18.66
N ARG A 175 3.72 -9.28 -19.36
CA ARG A 175 2.83 -9.43 -20.52
C ARG A 175 3.57 -9.82 -21.80
N ALA A 176 4.78 -9.30 -22.01
CA ALA A 176 5.58 -9.57 -23.20
C ALA A 176 6.34 -10.91 -23.13
N PHE A 177 6.88 -11.24 -21.96
CA PHE A 177 7.81 -12.37 -21.78
C PHE A 177 7.33 -13.42 -20.77
N GLY A 178 6.19 -13.19 -20.11
CA GLY A 178 5.71 -14.07 -19.03
C GLY A 178 5.38 -15.48 -19.51
N ARG A 179 6.07 -16.46 -18.93
CA ARG A 179 5.82 -17.89 -19.17
C ARG A 179 5.55 -18.63 -17.87
N ARG A 180 6.30 -18.34 -16.81
CA ARG A 180 6.18 -19.02 -15.52
C ARG A 180 5.42 -18.14 -14.53
N LYS A 181 4.33 -18.68 -13.98
CA LYS A 181 3.53 -17.99 -12.95
C LYS A 181 4.30 -17.91 -11.64
N LEU A 182 4.27 -16.74 -11.01
CA LEU A 182 4.98 -16.47 -9.74
C LEU A 182 4.23 -17.10 -8.56
N ALA A 183 2.93 -16.83 -8.45
CA ALA A 183 2.10 -17.32 -7.34
C ALA A 183 0.69 -17.69 -7.83
N PRO A 184 0.51 -18.83 -8.51
CA PRO A 184 -0.74 -19.19 -9.21
C PRO A 184 -2.00 -19.15 -8.34
N SER A 185 -1.89 -19.57 -7.07
CA SER A 185 -3.02 -19.64 -6.13
C SER A 185 -3.38 -18.29 -5.50
N ILE A 186 -2.47 -17.32 -5.52
CA ILE A 186 -2.61 -16.02 -4.85
C ILE A 186 -2.88 -14.92 -5.88
N SER A 187 -1.98 -14.82 -6.86
CA SER A 187 -2.01 -13.84 -7.94
C SER A 187 -1.71 -14.51 -9.30
N PRO A 188 -2.75 -15.04 -9.98
CA PRO A 188 -2.60 -15.75 -11.26
C PRO A 188 -2.04 -14.89 -12.40
N GLY A 189 -2.10 -13.56 -12.27
CA GLY A 189 -1.60 -12.61 -13.26
C GLY A 189 -0.08 -12.43 -13.24
N LYS A 190 0.58 -12.70 -12.11
CA LYS A 190 2.01 -12.44 -11.92
C LYS A 190 2.89 -13.54 -12.48
N THR A 191 4.02 -13.15 -13.07
CA THR A 191 5.01 -14.04 -13.67
C THR A 191 6.40 -13.79 -13.12
N TRP A 192 7.25 -14.81 -13.11
CA TRP A 192 8.65 -14.68 -12.70
C TRP A 192 9.41 -13.74 -13.63
N GLU A 193 9.15 -13.80 -14.93
CA GLU A 193 9.80 -12.94 -15.91
C GLU A 193 9.42 -11.46 -15.70
N GLY A 194 8.15 -11.18 -15.37
CA GLY A 194 7.72 -9.85 -14.98
C GLY A 194 8.38 -9.38 -13.69
N ALA A 195 8.46 -10.22 -12.67
CA ALA A 195 9.14 -9.88 -11.41
C ALA A 195 10.63 -9.55 -11.63
N LEU A 196 11.34 -10.35 -12.43
CA LEU A 196 12.75 -10.10 -12.75
C LEU A 196 12.96 -8.80 -13.53
N MET A 197 12.05 -8.48 -14.46
CA MET A 197 12.08 -7.19 -15.15
C MET A 197 11.79 -6.02 -14.21
N GLY A 198 10.86 -6.19 -13.26
CA GLY A 198 10.61 -5.22 -12.20
C GLY A 198 11.85 -4.97 -11.33
N LEU A 199 12.55 -6.03 -10.92
CA LEU A 199 13.80 -5.93 -10.15
C LEU A 199 14.90 -5.18 -10.92
N ALA A 200 15.11 -5.54 -12.19
CA ALA A 200 16.11 -4.89 -13.04
C ALA A 200 15.77 -3.40 -13.27
N ALA A 201 14.50 -3.10 -13.55
CA ALA A 201 14.04 -1.72 -13.75
C ALA A 201 14.11 -0.90 -12.47
N GLY A 202 13.78 -1.48 -11.31
CA GLY A 202 13.91 -0.83 -10.02
C GLY A 202 15.36 -0.46 -9.71
N SER A 203 16.29 -1.38 -9.97
CA SER A 203 17.73 -1.11 -9.81
C SER A 203 18.23 -0.02 -10.78
N ALA A 204 17.87 -0.09 -12.06
CA ALA A 204 18.25 0.92 -13.04
C ALA A 204 17.64 2.31 -12.73
N ALA A 205 16.35 2.34 -12.37
CA ALA A 205 15.67 3.58 -11.97
C ALA A 205 16.29 4.16 -10.70
N GLY A 206 16.61 3.34 -9.71
CA GLY A 206 17.28 3.77 -8.49
C GLY A 206 18.67 4.38 -8.78
N ALA A 207 19.45 3.77 -9.66
CA ALA A 207 20.75 4.30 -10.07
C ALA A 207 20.60 5.68 -10.76
N ALA A 208 19.66 5.78 -11.69
CA ALA A 208 19.41 7.02 -12.43
C ALA A 208 18.88 8.14 -11.51
N LEU A 209 17.92 7.82 -10.64
CA LEU A 209 17.29 8.79 -9.74
C LEU A 209 18.23 9.27 -8.64
N ALA A 210 19.20 8.45 -8.21
CA ALA A 210 20.26 8.88 -7.31
C ALA A 210 21.14 9.99 -7.92
N ILE A 211 21.26 10.05 -9.25
CA ILE A 211 21.98 11.12 -9.96
C ILE A 211 21.04 12.30 -10.24
N LEU A 212 19.81 12.03 -10.70
CA LEU A 212 18.91 13.05 -11.25
C LEU A 212 18.19 13.88 -10.18
N LEU A 213 17.72 13.26 -9.09
CA LEU A 213 16.96 13.97 -8.05
C LEU A 213 17.78 15.06 -7.34
N PRO A 214 19.06 14.85 -6.98
CA PRO A 214 19.88 15.91 -6.39
C PRO A 214 19.98 17.18 -7.27
N LEU A 215 20.01 17.02 -8.60
CA LEU A 215 20.11 18.14 -9.56
C LEU A 215 18.86 19.02 -9.59
N VAL A 216 17.71 18.48 -9.19
CA VAL A 216 16.41 19.19 -9.22
C VAL A 216 16.00 19.64 -7.82
N ALA A 217 16.23 18.82 -6.80
CA ALA A 217 15.77 19.09 -5.44
C ALA A 217 16.71 20.04 -4.68
N GLY A 218 18.03 19.95 -4.89
CA GLY A 218 19.02 20.85 -4.29
C GLY A 218 19.08 20.87 -2.75
N ASP A 219 18.42 19.93 -2.06
CA ASP A 219 18.29 19.93 -0.59
C ASP A 219 19.43 19.20 0.14
N GLY A 220 20.36 18.59 -0.59
CA GLY A 220 21.53 17.87 -0.05
C GLY A 220 21.23 16.55 0.65
N ARG A 221 19.95 16.12 0.69
CA ARG A 221 19.51 14.94 1.45
C ARG A 221 19.56 13.64 0.66
N MET A 222 19.87 13.72 -0.62
CA MET A 222 20.12 12.58 -1.51
C MET A 222 21.63 12.50 -1.81
N ASN A 223 22.44 12.24 -0.78
CA ASN A 223 23.90 12.22 -0.90
C ASN A 223 24.47 10.80 -1.05
N PHE A 224 24.02 10.09 -2.07
CA PHE A 224 24.53 8.76 -2.38
C PHE A 224 24.69 8.53 -3.88
N GLY A 225 25.72 7.77 -4.24
CA GLY A 225 26.06 7.51 -5.64
C GLY A 225 25.12 6.51 -6.33
N ALA A 226 25.28 6.38 -7.64
CA ALA A 226 24.47 5.50 -8.49
C ALA A 226 24.47 4.03 -8.04
N ALA A 227 25.59 3.52 -7.51
CA ALA A 227 25.68 2.15 -7.01
C ALA A 227 24.76 1.91 -5.79
N THR A 228 24.77 2.83 -4.82
CA THR A 228 23.86 2.80 -3.67
C THR A 228 22.41 2.95 -4.11
N GLY A 229 22.15 3.87 -5.05
CA GLY A 229 20.83 4.03 -5.67
C GLY A 229 20.34 2.74 -6.35
N ALA A 230 21.22 2.04 -7.06
CA ALA A 230 20.91 0.77 -7.72
C ALA A 230 20.56 -0.33 -6.71
N GLY A 231 21.31 -0.41 -5.61
CA GLY A 231 21.04 -1.34 -4.52
C GLY A 231 19.71 -1.04 -3.82
N LEU A 232 19.45 0.23 -3.49
CA LEU A 232 18.19 0.64 -2.87
C LEU A 232 16.99 0.40 -3.80
N GLY A 233 17.15 0.68 -5.09
CA GLY A 233 16.13 0.41 -6.10
C GLY A 233 15.79 -1.07 -6.25
N LEU A 234 16.79 -1.95 -6.13
CA LEU A 234 16.59 -3.40 -6.10
C LEU A 234 15.81 -3.85 -4.86
N VAL A 235 16.13 -3.29 -3.68
CA VAL A 235 15.41 -3.58 -2.43
C VAL A 235 13.96 -3.12 -2.52
N ILE A 236 13.71 -1.90 -2.99
CA ILE A 236 12.35 -1.36 -3.23
C ILE A 236 11.55 -2.28 -4.15
N ALA A 237 12.18 -2.77 -5.23
CA ALA A 237 11.52 -3.68 -6.16
C ALA A 237 11.17 -5.04 -5.53
N ALA A 238 12.08 -5.62 -4.74
CA ALA A 238 11.82 -6.88 -4.03
C ALA A 238 10.70 -6.73 -2.99
N VAL A 239 10.74 -5.65 -2.22
CA VAL A 239 9.74 -5.32 -1.20
C VAL A 239 8.38 -5.03 -1.82
N ALA A 240 8.32 -4.31 -2.96
CA ALA A 240 7.09 -4.11 -3.73
C ALA A 240 6.44 -5.43 -4.14
N VAL A 241 7.22 -6.38 -4.67
CA VAL A 241 6.71 -7.71 -5.06
C VAL A 241 6.15 -8.46 -3.84
N ALA A 242 6.86 -8.43 -2.71
CA ALA A 242 6.43 -9.08 -1.48
C ALA A 242 5.15 -8.46 -0.90
N GLY A 243 5.05 -7.13 -0.88
CA GLY A 243 3.88 -6.39 -0.39
C GLY A 243 2.60 -6.71 -1.16
N ASP A 244 2.65 -6.65 -2.49
CA ASP A 244 1.50 -6.98 -3.35
C ASP A 244 1.12 -8.49 -3.23
N LEU A 245 2.10 -9.40 -3.06
CA LEU A 245 1.78 -10.81 -2.77
C LEU A 245 1.12 -11.01 -1.40
N LEU A 246 1.55 -10.29 -0.37
CA LEU A 246 0.97 -10.34 0.97
C LEU A 246 -0.48 -9.84 0.97
N GLU A 247 -0.74 -8.72 0.30
CA GLU A 247 -2.08 -8.15 0.16
C GLU A 247 -2.99 -9.06 -0.67
N SER A 248 -2.49 -9.57 -1.79
CA SER A 248 -3.19 -10.57 -2.61
C SER A 248 -3.53 -11.83 -1.81
N TRP A 249 -2.60 -12.31 -0.98
CA TRP A 249 -2.83 -13.48 -0.10
C TRP A 249 -3.93 -13.20 0.91
N PHE A 250 -3.92 -12.04 1.56
CA PHE A 250 -4.94 -11.64 2.52
C PHE A 250 -6.33 -11.62 1.86
N LYS A 251 -6.47 -10.99 0.69
CA LYS A 251 -7.74 -10.96 -0.06
C LYS A 251 -8.28 -12.37 -0.32
N ARG A 252 -7.42 -13.31 -0.73
CA ARG A 252 -7.83 -14.71 -0.95
C ARG A 252 -8.28 -15.40 0.34
N LYS A 253 -7.62 -15.13 1.47
CA LYS A 253 -7.98 -15.72 2.77
C LYS A 253 -9.35 -15.25 3.27
N VAL A 254 -9.75 -14.03 2.93
CA VAL A 254 -11.09 -13.50 3.27
C VAL A 254 -12.12 -13.77 2.16
N GLY A 255 -11.77 -14.52 1.11
CA GLY A 255 -12.68 -14.87 0.01
C GLY A 255 -12.95 -13.73 -0.96
N ALA A 256 -12.16 -12.66 -0.93
CA ALA A 256 -12.28 -11.51 -1.81
C ALA A 256 -11.26 -11.55 -2.96
N LYS A 257 -11.54 -10.77 -4.00
CA LYS A 257 -10.61 -10.53 -5.12
C LYS A 257 -10.05 -9.12 -5.12
N ASP A 258 -10.91 -8.14 -4.93
CA ASP A 258 -10.59 -6.72 -4.96
C ASP A 258 -10.95 -6.12 -3.60
N ALA A 259 -10.15 -5.15 -3.13
CA ALA A 259 -10.37 -4.53 -1.82
C ALA A 259 -11.67 -3.71 -1.80
N SER A 260 -11.86 -2.89 -2.83
CA SER A 260 -13.07 -2.11 -3.08
C SER A 260 -13.13 -1.60 -4.53
N GLY A 261 -14.13 -0.77 -4.84
CA GLY A 261 -14.22 0.00 -6.09
C GLY A 261 -14.08 1.50 -5.86
N LEU A 262 -13.36 1.91 -4.81
CA LEU A 262 -13.29 3.31 -4.35
C LEU A 262 -12.60 4.23 -5.37
N ILE A 263 -11.57 3.74 -6.07
CA ILE A 263 -10.88 4.47 -7.14
C ILE A 263 -11.42 3.97 -8.50
N PRO A 264 -12.12 4.83 -9.27
CA PRO A 264 -12.63 4.47 -10.57
C PRO A 264 -11.54 3.88 -11.49
N GLY A 265 -11.80 2.71 -12.07
CA GLY A 265 -10.87 2.04 -12.98
C GLY A 265 -9.64 1.38 -12.33
N HIS A 266 -9.35 1.63 -11.04
CA HIS A 266 -8.16 1.13 -10.32
C HIS A 266 -8.44 0.21 -9.13
N GLY A 267 -9.68 0.15 -8.64
CA GLY A 267 -10.05 -0.70 -7.52
C GLY A 267 -9.96 0.02 -6.18
N GLY A 268 -9.49 -0.64 -5.14
CA GLY A 268 -9.36 -0.06 -3.81
C GLY A 268 -8.09 0.75 -3.59
N VAL A 269 -8.05 1.51 -2.50
CA VAL A 269 -6.86 2.24 -2.06
C VAL A 269 -5.79 1.25 -1.58
N MET A 270 -6.18 0.19 -0.89
CA MET A 270 -5.28 -0.89 -0.48
C MET A 270 -4.60 -1.56 -1.69
N ASP A 271 -5.33 -1.76 -2.80
CA ASP A 271 -4.78 -2.30 -4.05
C ASP A 271 -3.76 -1.36 -4.73
N ARG A 272 -3.65 -0.09 -4.30
CA ARG A 272 -2.67 0.89 -4.81
C ARG A 272 -1.48 1.09 -3.87
N LEU A 273 -1.63 0.68 -2.62
CA LEU A 273 -0.63 0.89 -1.56
C LEU A 273 0.13 -0.39 -1.22
N ASP A 274 -0.31 -1.54 -1.69
CA ASP A 274 0.26 -2.85 -1.41
C ASP A 274 1.75 -2.97 -1.77
N SER A 275 2.15 -2.45 -2.93
CA SER A 275 3.55 -2.35 -3.35
C SER A 275 4.28 -1.13 -2.76
N LEU A 276 3.56 -0.01 -2.56
CA LEU A 276 4.16 1.28 -2.20
C LEU A 276 4.38 1.49 -0.69
N ALA A 277 3.40 1.15 0.14
CA ALA A 277 3.46 1.43 1.58
C ALA A 277 4.68 0.78 2.26
N PRO A 278 5.05 -0.49 1.95
CA PRO A 278 6.24 -1.10 2.52
C PRO A 278 7.53 -0.36 2.15
N ASN A 279 7.58 0.21 0.95
CA ASN A 279 8.73 0.97 0.46
C ASN A 279 8.92 2.31 1.18
N LEU A 280 7.87 2.87 1.81
CA LEU A 280 8.00 4.06 2.65
C LEU A 280 8.91 3.81 3.85
N ALA A 281 8.79 2.63 4.49
CA ALA A 281 9.66 2.23 5.58
C ALA A 281 11.10 2.01 5.09
N VAL A 282 11.27 1.37 3.92
CA VAL A 282 12.60 1.12 3.31
C VAL A 282 13.35 2.44 3.13
N VAL A 283 12.73 3.45 2.52
CA VAL A 283 13.42 4.72 2.26
C VAL A 283 13.62 5.56 3.52
N TYR A 284 12.73 5.46 4.52
CA TYR A 284 12.94 6.11 5.81
C TYR A 284 14.21 5.58 6.48
N TYR A 285 14.35 4.27 6.61
CA TYR A 285 15.53 3.67 7.24
C TYR A 285 16.80 3.86 6.40
N ALA A 286 16.68 3.79 5.06
CA ALA A 286 17.82 4.08 4.19
C ALA A 286 18.29 5.53 4.34
N ALA A 287 17.38 6.50 4.40
CA ALA A 287 17.73 7.90 4.63
C ALA A 287 18.35 8.12 6.00
N ALA A 288 17.78 7.52 7.06
CA ALA A 288 18.35 7.59 8.40
C ALA A 288 19.75 6.96 8.50
N TRP A 289 20.04 5.92 7.72
CA TRP A 289 21.35 5.26 7.71
C TRP A 289 22.38 5.99 6.85
N LEU A 290 21.97 6.55 5.71
CA LEU A 290 22.87 7.22 4.76
C LEU A 290 23.21 8.66 5.15
N ASN A 291 22.30 9.33 5.85
CA ASN A 291 22.42 10.75 6.23
C ASN A 291 22.50 10.97 7.75
N GLY A 292 22.59 9.89 8.54
CA GLY A 292 22.69 9.93 9.99
C GLY A 292 24.11 9.80 10.52
#